data_AF-A0A817DJ29-F1
#
_entry.id   AF-A0A817DJ29-F1
#
_cell.length_a   1.000
_cell.length_b   1.000
_cell.length_c   1.000
_cell.angle_alpha   90.00
_cell.angle_beta   90.00
_cell.angle_gamma   90.00
#
_symmetry.space_group_name_H-M   'P 1'
#
loop_
_entity.id
_entity.type
_entity.pdbx_description
1 polymer ?
#
loop_
_entity_poly.entity_id
_entity_poly.type
_entity_poly.pdbx_seq_one_letter_code
_entity_poly.pdbx_strand_id
1 'polypeptide(L)' 'MLPLLLFIILIDRLSSIQIEQSPKQFKIHENSPNGTIIGTIQTNPSNYSITLIDDANGRFHLNSIGQLMVSAFIYLFLS' A
#
# COMPACT_ATOMS: atom_id res chain seq x y z
N MET A 1 -7.37 -11.11 -16.73
CA MET A 1 -6.99 -10.03 -15.79
C MET A 1 -5.48 -9.95 -15.79
N LEU A 2 -4.89 -8.79 -16.07
CA LEU A 2 -3.43 -8.63 -16.08
C LEU A 2 -2.92 -8.34 -14.66
N PRO A 3 -1.80 -8.95 -14.22
CA PRO A 3 -1.18 -8.59 -12.97
C PRO A 3 -0.47 -7.25 -13.10
N LEU A 4 -0.75 -6.33 -12.17
CA LEU A 4 -0.08 -5.06 -12.00
C LEU A 4 0.93 -5.16 -10.85
N LEU A 5 2.12 -4.60 -11.07
CA LEU A 5 3.14 -4.46 -10.03
C LEU A 5 2.99 -3.09 -9.38
N LEU A 6 2.64 -3.07 -8.10
CA LEU A 6 2.57 -1.85 -7.31
C LEU A 6 3.90 -1.65 -6.58
N PHE A 7 4.59 -0.56 -6.90
CA PHE A 7 5.77 -0.11 -6.16
C PHE A 7 5.33 0.84 -5.06
N ILE A 8 5.65 0.49 -3.81
CA ILE A 8 5.45 1.37 -2.67
C ILE A 8 6.80 1.76 -2.12
N ILE A 9 7.07 3.06 -2.09
CA ILE A 9 8.25 3.61 -1.43
C ILE A 9 7.87 3.88 0.02
N LEU A 10 8.48 3.13 0.91
CA LEU A 10 8.32 3.28 2.35
C LEU A 10 9.37 4.28 2.84
N ILE A 11 8.93 5.45 3.31
CA ILE A 11 9.81 6.47 3.88
C ILE A 11 9.70 6.39 5.39
N ASP A 12 10.78 5.95 6.05
CA ASP A 12 10.90 6.10 7.49
C ASP A 12 11.31 7.55 7.82
N ARG A 13 10.60 8.17 8.77
CA ARG A 13 10.91 9.52 9.28
C ARG A 13 11.58 9.49 10.66
N LEU A 14 11.72 8.32 11.27
CA LEU A 14 12.25 8.14 12.63
C LEU A 14 13.24 6.97 12.64
N SER A 15 14.53 7.27 12.75
CA SER A 15 15.67 6.34 12.69
C SER A 15 15.66 5.11 13.64
N SER A 16 14.63 4.96 14.48
CA SER A 16 14.43 3.83 15.39
C SER A 16 13.29 2.90 14.99
N ILE A 17 12.58 3.18 13.90
CA ILE A 17 11.49 2.32 13.39
C ILE A 17 12.04 1.51 12.23
N GLN A 18 11.93 0.20 12.30
CA GLN A 18 12.20 -0.64 11.15
C GLN A 18 10.87 -1.00 10.50
N ILE A 19 10.74 -0.71 9.21
CA ILE A 19 9.68 -1.34 8.42
C ILE A 19 10.25 -2.66 7.94
N GLU A 20 9.74 -3.77 8.47
CA GLU A 20 10.44 -5.06 8.41
C GLU A 20 10.66 -5.62 7.00
N GLN A 21 10.17 -4.98 5.93
CA GLN A 21 10.37 -5.41 4.55
C GLN A 21 10.31 -4.23 3.57
N SER A 22 11.41 -3.47 3.42
CA SER A 22 11.55 -2.45 2.38
C SER A 22 12.60 -2.86 1.32
N PRO A 23 12.30 -2.76 0.00
CA PRO A 23 11.04 -2.34 -0.61
C PRO A 23 9.99 -3.47 -0.65
N LYS A 24 8.72 -3.14 -0.37
CA LYS A 24 7.60 -4.09 -0.50
C LYS A 24 6.95 -3.93 -1.87
N GLN A 25 7.18 -4.91 -2.74
CA GLN A 25 6.41 -5.05 -3.97
C GLN A 25 5.12 -5.82 -3.67
N PHE A 26 4.00 -5.24 -4.04
CA PHE A 26 2.72 -5.94 -4.01
C PHE A 26 2.26 -6.26 -5.43
N LYS A 27 1.61 -7.41 -5.58
CA LYS A 27 0.97 -7.81 -6.83
C LYS A 27 -0.54 -7.73 -6.65
N ILE A 28 -1.21 -7.07 -7.57
CA ILE A 28 -2.68 -7.05 -7.63
C ILE A 28 -3.12 -7.12 -9.09
N HIS A 29 -4.28 -7.70 -9.35
CA HIS A 29 -4.84 -7.71 -10.69
C HIS A 29 -5.48 -6.37 -11.02
N GLU A 30 -5.32 -5.91 -12.26
CA GLU A 30 -6.11 -4.79 -12.75
C GLU A 30 -7.61 -5.10 -12.66
N ASN A 31 -8.40 -4.07 -12.37
CA ASN A 31 -9.85 -4.19 -12.13
C ASN A 31 -10.24 -5.02 -10.88
N SER A 32 -9.31 -5.23 -9.94
CA SER A 32 -9.68 -5.78 -8.63
C SER A 32 -10.81 -4.95 -8.00
N PRO A 33 -11.87 -5.58 -7.46
CA PRO A 33 -12.99 -4.88 -6.85
C PRO A 33 -12.56 -3.98 -5.69
N ASN A 34 -13.38 -2.97 -5.42
CA ASN A 34 -13.20 -2.12 -4.26
C ASN A 34 -13.20 -2.97 -2.97
N GLY A 35 -12.28 -2.68 -2.05
CA GLY A 35 -12.08 -3.46 -0.83
C GLY A 35 -11.16 -4.68 -0.97
N THR A 36 -10.59 -4.96 -2.15
CA THR A 36 -9.60 -6.04 -2.29
C THR A 36 -8.37 -5.75 -1.43
N ILE A 37 -7.99 -6.71 -0.57
CA ILE A 37 -6.78 -6.61 0.26
C ILE A 37 -5.56 -6.97 -0.60
N ILE A 38 -4.62 -6.02 -0.69
CA ILE A 38 -3.35 -6.17 -1.41
C ILE A 38 -2.30 -6.81 -0.49
N GLY A 39 -2.32 -6.47 0.79
CA GLY A 39 -1.52 -7.09 1.84
C GLY A 39 -1.38 -6.20 3.08
N THR A 40 -0.56 -6.61 4.03
CA THR A 40 -0.40 -5.91 5.32
C THR A 40 0.97 -5.27 5.44
N ILE A 41 1.03 -4.03 5.92
CA ILE A 41 2.25 -3.31 6.27
C ILE A 41 2.34 -3.29 7.80
N GLN A 42 3.50 -3.67 8.33
CA GLN A 42 3.77 -3.69 9.77
C GLN A 42 5.09 -2.98 10.04
N THR A 43 5.15 -2.29 11.17
CA THR A 43 6.39 -1.73 11.72
C THR A 43 6.88 -2.60 12.85
N ASN A 44 8.17 -2.52 13.12
CA ASN A 44 8.76 -2.96 14.37
C ASN A 44 9.43 -1.76 15.03
N PRO A 45 8.94 -1.30 16.20
CA PRO A 45 7.79 -1.81 16.98
C PRO A 45 6.41 -1.70 16.29
N SER A 46 5.42 -2.49 16.69
CA SER A 46 4.10 -2.63 16.00
C SER A 46 3.04 -1.57 16.33
N ASN A 47 3.37 -0.58 17.15
CA ASN A 47 2.45 0.43 17.69
C ASN A 47 2.54 1.80 16.98
N TYR A 48 3.18 1.87 15.81
CA TYR A 48 3.27 3.10 15.04
C TYR A 48 2.11 3.25 14.07
N SER A 49 1.64 4.48 13.92
CA SER A 49 0.67 4.83 12.88
C SER A 49 1.38 4.94 11.54
N ILE A 50 0.85 4.25 10.54
CA ILE A 50 1.33 4.28 9.16
C ILE A 50 0.30 5.04 8.33
N THR A 51 0.76 5.90 7.43
CA THR A 51 -0.11 6.65 6.52
C THR A 51 0.43 6.57 5.10
N LEU A 52 -0.45 6.69 4.12
CA LEU A 52 -0.04 6.88 2.73
C LEU A 52 0.22 8.37 2.52
N ILE A 53 1.43 8.69 2.02
CA ILE A 53 1.77 10.04 1.58
C ILE A 53 1.28 10.33 0.16
N ASP A 54 1.05 9.27 -0.62
CA ASP A 54 0.45 9.26 -1.94
C ASP A 54 -0.45 8.02 -2.02
N ASP A 55 -1.74 8.25 -2.22
CA ASP A 55 -2.77 7.22 -2.33
C ASP A 55 -3.17 6.96 -3.79
N ALA A 56 -2.37 7.47 -4.73
CA ALA A 56 -2.57 7.41 -6.15
C ALA A 56 -3.94 8.00 -6.56
N ASN A 57 -4.24 9.22 -6.09
CA ASN A 57 -5.52 9.91 -6.28
C ASN A 57 -6.71 9.11 -5.72
N GLY A 58 -6.58 8.59 -4.50
CA GLY A 58 -7.62 7.86 -3.78
C GLY A 58 -7.88 6.45 -4.30
N ARG A 59 -6.98 5.86 -5.10
CA ARG A 59 -7.14 4.49 -5.62
C ARG A 59 -6.81 3.43 -4.57
N PHE A 60 -5.96 3.77 -3.61
CA PHE A 60 -5.57 2.88 -2.52
C PHE A 60 -5.90 3.52 -1.17
N HIS A 61 -6.15 2.69 -0.16
CA HIS A 61 -6.17 3.15 1.22
C HIS A 61 -5.44 2.17 2.13
N LEU A 62 -4.99 2.68 3.27
CA LEU A 62 -4.45 1.89 4.37
C LEU A 62 -5.42 1.98 5.54
N ASN A 63 -5.90 0.84 6.03
CA ASN A 63 -6.78 0.83 7.20
C ASN A 63 -6.00 0.90 8.52
N SER A 64 -6.71 1.01 9.64
CA SER A 64 -6.12 1.19 10.97
C SER A 64 -5.26 0.03 11.47
N ILE A 65 -5.36 -1.15 10.85
CA ILE A 65 -4.55 -2.33 11.18
C ILE A 65 -3.42 -2.59 10.15
N GLY A 66 -3.18 -1.65 9.24
CA GLY A 66 -2.09 -1.70 8.27
C GLY A 66 -2.40 -2.53 7.02
N GLN A 67 -3.66 -2.88 6.72
CA GLN A 67 -3.99 -3.51 5.44
C GLN A 67 -4.09 -2.46 4.34
N LEU A 68 -3.29 -2.66 3.29
CA LEU A 68 -3.38 -1.91 2.05
C LEU A 68 -4.49 -2.50 1.19
N MET A 69 -5.39 -1.66 0.73
CA MET A 69 -6.63 -2.06 0.08
C MET A 69 -6.95 -1.18 -1.12
N VAL A 70 -7.75 -1.71 -2.02
CA VAL A 70 -8.33 -0.96 -3.15
C VAL A 70 -9.48 -0.09 -2.65
N SER A 71 -9.49 1.18 -3.06
CA SER A 71 -10.53 2.19 -2.74
C SER A 71 -11.38 2.60 -3.93
N ALA A 72 -10.83 2.48 -5.13
CA ALA A 72 -11.47 2.85 -6.38
C ALA A 72 -10.94 1.98 -7.52
N PHE A 73 -11.60 2.03 -8.67
CA PHE A 73 -11.17 1.28 -9.86
C PHE A 73 -9.71 1.60 -10.21
N ILE A 74 -8.91 0.53 -10.29
CA ILE A 74 -7.51 0.62 -10.69
C ILE A 74 -7.46 0.59 -12.21
N TYR A 75 -7.66 1.76 -12.83
CA TYR A 75 -7.24 2.01 -14.21
C TYR A 75 -5.97 2.85 -14.14
N LEU A 76 -4.89 2.40 -14.81
CA LEU A 76 -3.72 3.24 -14.99
C LEU A 76 -4.13 4.42 -15.88
N PHE A 77 -4.16 5.64 -15.35
CA PHE A 77 -3.96 6.80 -16.21
C PHE A 77 -2.48 6.77 -16.57
N LEU A 78 -2.18 6.35 -17.81
CA LEU A 78 -0.92 6.68 -18.45
C LEU A 78 -0.89 8.22 -18.57
N SER A 79 -0.22 8.89 -17.65
CA SER A 79 0.20 10.28 -17.80
C SER A 79 1.68 10.40 -17.50
#